data_AF-A0A960WIH0-F1
#
_entry.id   AF-A0A960WIH0-F1
#
_cell.length_a   1.000
_cell.length_b   1.000
_cell.length_c   1.000
_cell.angle_alpha   90.00
_cell.angle_beta   90.00
_cell.angle_gamma   90.00
#
_symmetry.space_group_name_H-M   'P 1'
#
loop_
_entity.id
_entity.type
_entity.pdbx_description
1 polymer ?
#
loop_
_entity_poly.entity_id
_entity_poly.type
_entity_poly.pdbx_seq_one_letter_code
_entity_poly.pdbx_strand_id
1 'polypeptide(L)'
;MTRKLSLLILLILLTMAGLWAFGQEVLKIEPLARGKSVMLRFQLQPGYGVQKAANNELMVYELKKGHEKQKNIRLKIKEYGTLLGETTFFQGRTSAKDKDYFDTLQESSIKLKKTSTSQLALGGKIYYCSFADKFCSVQSISQLITDY
;
A
#
# COMPACT_ATOMS: atom_id res chain seq x y z
N MET A 1 4.84 -50.96 -10.52
CA MET A 1 4.91 -49.91 -11.58
C MET A 1 4.28 -48.58 -11.12
N THR A 2 4.38 -48.21 -9.84
CA THR A 2 3.61 -47.12 -9.19
C THR A 2 4.47 -45.97 -8.65
N ARG A 3 5.79 -46.16 -8.52
CA ARG A 3 6.71 -45.14 -7.97
C ARG A 3 6.96 -43.94 -8.90
N LYS A 4 6.87 -44.13 -10.23
CA LYS A 4 7.09 -43.04 -11.21
C LYS A 4 5.93 -42.06 -11.28
N LEU A 5 4.71 -42.49 -10.96
CA LEU A 5 3.51 -41.64 -11.00
C LEU A 5 3.46 -40.64 -9.83
N SER A 6 3.94 -41.05 -8.65
CA SER A 6 3.96 -40.21 -7.45
C SER A 6 4.92 -39.02 -7.54
N LEU A 7 6.06 -39.20 -8.23
CA LEU A 7 7.06 -38.14 -8.44
C LEU A 7 6.57 -37.04 -9.40
N LEU A 8 5.77 -37.41 -10.40
CA LEU A 8 5.22 -36.46 -11.36
C LEU A 8 4.17 -35.54 -10.71
N ILE A 9 3.34 -36.08 -9.81
CA ILE A 9 2.31 -35.33 -9.08
C ILE A 9 2.96 -34.34 -8.10
N LEU A 10 4.04 -34.72 -7.43
CA LEU A 10 4.78 -33.82 -6.54
C LEU A 10 5.43 -32.66 -7.30
N LEU A 11 5.95 -32.92 -8.51
CA LEU A 11 6.54 -31.88 -9.36
C LEU A 11 5.50 -30.86 -9.85
N ILE A 12 4.28 -31.32 -10.15
CA ILE A 12 3.16 -30.46 -10.59
C ILE A 12 2.61 -29.61 -9.42
N LEU A 13 2.60 -30.15 -8.20
CA LEU A 13 2.20 -29.38 -7.01
C LEU A 13 3.20 -28.27 -6.66
N LEU A 14 4.50 -28.50 -6.89
CA LEU A 14 5.56 -27.49 -6.67
C LEU A 14 5.50 -26.33 -7.67
N THR A 15 5.12 -26.57 -8.93
CA THR A 15 5.00 -25.50 -9.94
C THR A 15 3.77 -24.62 -9.74
N MET A 16 2.70 -25.16 -9.15
CA MET A 16 1.49 -24.38 -8.80
C MET A 16 1.70 -23.38 -7.66
N ALA A 17 2.72 -23.55 -6.81
CA ALA A 17 3.05 -22.60 -5.75
C ALA A 17 3.64 -21.27 -6.28
N GLY A 18 4.24 -21.27 -7.48
CA GLY A 18 4.85 -20.08 -8.08
C GLY A 18 3.87 -19.04 -8.61
N LEU A 19 2.61 -19.40 -8.84
CA LEU A 19 1.60 -18.51 -9.44
C LEU A 19 0.82 -17.66 -8.42
N TRP A 20 1.07 -17.83 -7.11
CA TRP A 20 0.30 -17.16 -6.04
C TRP A 20 0.84 -15.79 -5.61
N ALA A 21 1.91 -15.28 -6.23
CA ALA A 21 2.50 -13.99 -5.87
C ALA A 21 1.94 -12.79 -6.66
N PHE A 22 1.10 -13.02 -7.67
CA PHE A 22 0.49 -11.93 -8.44
C PHE A 22 -0.66 -11.30 -7.66
N GLY A 23 -0.41 -10.11 -7.08
CA GLY A 23 -1.41 -9.31 -6.38
C GLY A 23 -1.23 -9.22 -4.86
N GLN A 24 -0.12 -9.72 -4.31
CA GLN A 24 0.21 -9.46 -2.90
C GLN A 24 0.48 -7.97 -2.67
N GLU A 25 0.02 -7.47 -1.52
CA GLU A 25 0.31 -6.12 -1.04
C GLU A 25 1.81 -6.01 -0.72
N VAL A 26 2.54 -5.21 -1.49
CA VAL A 26 4.00 -5.07 -1.36
C VAL A 26 4.35 -4.04 -0.29
N LEU A 27 3.54 -2.98 -0.18
CA LEU A 27 3.69 -1.95 0.83
C LEU A 27 2.45 -1.93 1.73
N LYS A 28 2.59 -2.39 2.97
CA LYS A 28 1.55 -2.21 3.98
C LYS A 28 1.68 -0.81 4.59
N ILE A 29 0.55 -0.14 4.76
CA ILE A 29 0.48 1.19 5.38
C ILE A 29 -0.44 1.12 6.59
N GLU A 30 0.06 1.50 7.77
CA GLU A 30 -0.73 1.57 9.00
C GLU A 30 -0.96 3.06 9.36
N PRO A 31 -2.15 3.60 9.04
CA PRO A 31 -2.48 4.98 9.33
C PRO A 31 -3.03 5.11 10.76
N LEU A 32 -2.55 6.12 11.50
CA LEU A 32 -3.01 6.42 12.85
C LEU A 32 -3.43 7.90 12.93
N ALA A 33 -4.70 8.14 13.24
CA ALA A 33 -5.20 9.50 13.42
C ALA A 33 -4.74 10.09 14.77
N ARG A 34 -4.21 11.31 14.74
CA ARG A 34 -3.77 12.06 15.93
C ARG A 34 -4.13 13.54 15.77
N GLY A 35 -5.30 13.92 16.29
CA GLY A 35 -5.79 15.30 16.22
C GLY A 35 -5.90 15.81 14.78
N LYS A 36 -5.12 16.84 14.43
CA LYS A 36 -5.05 17.40 13.06
C LYS A 36 -3.98 16.74 12.18
N SER A 37 -3.58 15.51 12.49
CA SER A 37 -2.57 14.78 11.72
C SER A 37 -2.93 13.31 11.58
N VAL A 38 -2.49 12.69 10.49
CA VAL A 38 -2.48 11.24 10.32
C VAL A 38 -1.04 10.79 10.19
N MET A 39 -0.58 9.97 11.13
CA MET A 39 0.71 9.31 11.05
C MET A 39 0.61 8.08 10.16
N LEU A 40 1.61 7.87 9.31
CA LEU A 40 1.70 6.75 8.40
C LEU A 40 2.93 5.93 8.72
N ARG A 41 2.73 4.67 9.11
CA ARG A 41 3.80 3.69 9.23
C ARG A 41 3.81 2.80 8.01
N PHE A 42 5.00 2.49 7.53
CA PHE A 42 5.21 1.75 6.30
C PHE A 42 5.95 0.45 6.59
N GLN A 43 5.48 -0.64 5.99
CA GLN A 43 6.17 -1.91 5.98
C GLN A 43 6.29 -2.38 4.52
N LEU A 44 7.49 -2.25 3.96
CA LEU A 44 7.81 -2.69 2.61
C LEU A 44 8.29 -4.15 2.62
N GLN A 45 7.77 -4.97 1.72
CA GLN A 45 8.21 -6.35 1.58
C GLN A 45 9.70 -6.41 1.20
N PRO A 46 10.50 -7.32 1.81
CA PRO A 46 11.90 -7.49 1.45
C PRO A 46 12.08 -7.80 -0.05
N GLY A 47 13.10 -7.20 -0.66
CA GLY A 47 13.39 -7.39 -2.09
C GLY A 47 12.69 -6.41 -3.03
N TYR A 48 11.84 -5.53 -2.50
CA TYR A 48 11.20 -4.45 -3.24
C TYR A 48 11.78 -3.08 -2.87
N GLY A 49 11.55 -2.11 -3.75
CA GLY A 49 11.90 -0.71 -3.52
C GLY A 49 10.80 0.24 -4.02
N VAL A 50 10.57 1.33 -3.29
CA VAL A 50 9.67 2.43 -3.70
C VAL A 50 10.44 3.44 -4.53
N GLN A 51 9.94 3.78 -5.71
CA GLN A 51 10.65 4.63 -6.67
C GLN A 51 10.66 6.09 -6.20
N LYS A 52 11.85 6.71 -6.09
CA LYS A 52 12.01 8.07 -5.55
C LYS A 52 11.40 9.16 -6.43
N ALA A 53 11.62 9.07 -7.73
CA ALA A 53 11.20 10.08 -8.71
C ALA A 53 9.78 9.88 -9.23
N ALA A 54 9.09 8.81 -8.80
CA ALA A 54 7.72 8.57 -9.21
C ALA A 54 6.74 9.50 -8.50
N ASN A 55 5.59 9.73 -9.12
CA ASN A 55 4.51 10.53 -8.54
C ASN A 55 3.73 9.72 -7.48
N ASN A 56 4.42 9.36 -6.39
CA ASN A 56 3.86 8.72 -5.22
C ASN A 56 2.99 9.71 -4.47
N GLU A 57 1.84 9.26 -3.99
CA GLU A 57 0.86 10.15 -3.40
C GLU A 57 -0.04 9.41 -2.42
N LEU A 58 -0.22 10.00 -1.25
CA LEU A 58 -1.19 9.55 -0.26
C LEU A 58 -2.04 10.73 0.18
N MET A 59 -3.34 10.50 0.26
CA MET A 59 -4.35 11.49 0.57
C MET A 59 -5.27 10.99 1.67
N VAL A 60 -5.61 11.86 2.60
CA VAL A 60 -6.59 11.59 3.65
C VAL A 60 -7.90 12.25 3.27
N TYR A 61 -8.97 11.45 3.30
CA TYR A 61 -10.33 11.88 2.99
C TYR A 61 -11.22 11.75 4.23
N GLU A 62 -12.10 12.73 4.41
CA GLU A 62 -13.28 12.59 5.26
C GLU A 62 -14.39 11.93 4.44
N LEU A 63 -14.94 10.81 4.94
CA LEU A 63 -16.12 10.18 4.37
C LEU A 63 -17.37 10.73 5.08
N LYS A 64 -18.38 11.13 4.30
CA LYS A 64 -19.65 11.60 4.87
C LYS A 64 -20.32 10.48 5.70
N LYS A 65 -20.88 10.86 6.86
CA LYS A 65 -21.61 9.96 7.77
C LYS A 65 -22.69 9.17 7.03
N GLY A 66 -22.83 7.89 7.37
CA GLY A 66 -23.83 6.98 6.78
C GLY A 66 -23.31 6.09 5.64
N HIS A 67 -22.21 6.46 4.99
CA HIS A 67 -21.59 5.63 3.94
C HIS A 67 -20.50 4.68 4.46
N GLU A 68 -20.31 4.62 5.78
CA GLU A 68 -19.21 3.91 6.45
C GLU A 68 -19.31 2.38 6.29
N LYS A 69 -20.51 1.81 6.10
CA LYS A 69 -20.73 0.35 6.05
C LYS A 69 -20.57 -0.33 4.68
N GLN A 70 -20.40 0.41 3.57
CA GLN A 70 -20.25 -0.25 2.26
C GLN A 70 -18.86 -0.90 2.10
N LYS A 71 -18.77 -2.02 1.38
CA LYS A 71 -17.51 -2.80 1.28
C LYS A 71 -16.41 -2.16 0.44
N ASN A 72 -16.73 -1.24 -0.48
CA ASN A 72 -15.75 -0.70 -1.44
C ASN A 72 -15.28 0.72 -1.07
N ILE A 73 -14.18 0.81 -0.32
CA ILE A 73 -13.60 2.09 0.12
C ILE A 73 -13.16 2.97 -1.05
N ARG A 74 -12.63 2.38 -2.11
CA ARG A 74 -12.18 3.11 -3.30
C ARG A 74 -13.33 3.89 -3.95
N LEU A 75 -14.49 3.27 -4.10
CA LEU A 75 -15.68 3.95 -4.63
C LEU A 75 -16.15 5.07 -3.70
N LYS A 76 -16.15 4.84 -2.38
CA LYS A 76 -16.55 5.87 -1.40
C LYS A 76 -15.66 7.10 -1.44
N ILE A 77 -14.34 6.92 -1.53
CA ILE A 77 -13.41 8.05 -1.65
C ILE A 77 -13.77 8.88 -2.88
N LYS A 78 -14.06 8.22 -4.01
CA LYS A 78 -14.41 8.89 -5.27
C LYS A 78 -15.75 9.62 -5.22
N GLU A 79 -16.76 9.03 -4.60
CA GLU A 79 -18.14 9.56 -4.60
C GLU A 79 -18.41 10.55 -3.46
N TYR A 80 -17.82 10.32 -2.28
CA TYR A 80 -18.20 11.02 -1.04
C TYR A 80 -17.00 11.56 -0.25
N GLY A 81 -15.77 11.36 -0.73
CA GLY A 81 -14.56 11.78 -0.05
C GLY A 81 -14.34 13.29 -0.12
N THR A 82 -14.13 13.93 1.01
CA THR A 82 -13.63 15.31 1.08
C THR A 82 -12.14 15.28 1.43
N LEU A 83 -11.28 15.76 0.54
CA LEU A 83 -9.83 15.79 0.77
C LEU A 83 -9.49 16.69 1.97
N LEU A 84 -8.87 16.10 2.99
CA LEU A 84 -8.42 16.81 4.19
C LEU A 84 -6.93 17.12 4.17
N GLY A 85 -6.12 16.33 3.47
CA GLY A 85 -4.68 16.52 3.42
C GLY A 85 -4.03 15.49 2.51
N GLU A 86 -2.79 15.76 2.12
CA GLU A 86 -2.01 14.91 1.22
C GLU A 86 -0.53 14.94 1.58
N THR A 87 0.19 13.93 1.13
CA THR A 87 1.65 13.94 1.04
C THR A 87 2.09 13.30 -0.26
N THR A 88 3.01 13.96 -0.95
CA THR A 88 3.73 13.48 -2.14
C THR A 88 5.21 13.24 -1.85
N PHE A 89 5.66 13.63 -0.65
CA PHE A 89 7.04 13.56 -0.25
C PHE A 89 7.25 12.38 0.68
N PHE A 90 8.11 11.47 0.26
CA PHE A 90 8.46 10.25 0.99
C PHE A 90 9.96 10.25 1.26
N GLN A 91 10.33 9.85 2.47
CA GLN A 91 11.71 9.68 2.88
C GLN A 91 11.95 8.25 3.28
N GLY A 92 13.20 7.81 3.23
CA GLY A 92 13.54 6.42 3.38
C GLY A 92 15.03 6.16 3.28
N ARG A 93 15.43 4.93 3.58
CA ARG A 93 16.79 4.48 3.30
C ARG A 93 16.89 4.19 1.81
N THR A 94 17.90 4.77 1.16
CA THR A 94 18.21 4.46 -0.25
C THR A 94 18.67 3.03 -0.37
N SER A 95 18.15 2.29 -1.34
CA SER A 95 18.57 0.90 -1.56
C SER A 95 20.02 0.82 -2.01
N ALA A 96 20.76 -0.14 -1.47
CA ALA A 96 22.08 -0.50 -1.99
C ALA A 96 22.00 -1.23 -3.35
N LYS A 97 20.85 -1.81 -3.68
CA LYS A 97 20.65 -2.53 -4.96
C LYS A 97 20.41 -1.58 -6.13
N ASP A 98 19.76 -0.45 -5.85
CA ASP A 98 19.47 0.58 -6.85
C ASP A 98 19.22 1.93 -6.16
N LYS A 99 20.01 2.94 -6.53
CA LYS A 99 19.99 4.26 -5.89
C LYS A 99 18.70 5.05 -6.17
N ASP A 100 17.90 4.65 -7.16
CA ASP A 100 16.67 5.34 -7.54
C ASP A 100 15.46 4.92 -6.69
N TYR A 101 15.68 4.02 -5.72
CA TYR A 101 14.64 3.45 -4.87
C TYR A 101 14.93 3.60 -3.38
N PHE A 102 13.88 3.68 -2.59
CA PHE A 102 13.91 3.46 -1.15
C PHE A 102 13.63 1.99 -0.84
N ASP A 103 14.48 1.33 -0.06
CA ASP A 103 14.22 -0.05 0.40
C ASP A 103 13.57 -0.11 1.79
N THR A 104 13.52 1.03 2.48
CA THR A 104 12.68 1.28 3.65
C THR A 104 12.11 2.68 3.55
N LEU A 105 10.89 2.89 4.05
CA LEU A 105 10.29 4.21 4.18
C LEU A 105 10.29 4.64 5.64
N GLN A 106 10.59 5.91 5.88
CA GLN A 106 10.43 6.54 7.19
C GLN A 106 8.95 6.86 7.43
N GLU A 107 8.55 6.92 8.71
CA GLU A 107 7.21 7.37 9.07
C GLU A 107 6.95 8.77 8.47
N SER A 108 5.71 8.99 8.00
CA SER A 108 5.29 10.27 7.45
C SER A 108 4.04 10.77 8.14
N SER A 109 3.84 12.10 8.16
CA SER A 109 2.67 12.73 8.75
C SER A 109 1.93 13.54 7.70
N ILE A 110 0.62 13.31 7.57
CA ILE A 110 -0.26 14.16 6.76
C ILE A 110 -0.97 15.12 7.70
N LYS A 111 -0.71 16.42 7.54
CA LYS A 111 -1.45 17.47 8.24
C LYS A 111 -2.83 17.65 7.61
N LEU A 112 -3.86 17.69 8.45
CA LEU A 112 -5.24 17.86 8.02
C LEU A 112 -5.63 19.34 8.04
N LYS A 113 -6.29 19.82 6.99
CA LYS A 113 -6.82 21.19 6.86
C LYS A 113 -7.81 21.54 7.96
N LYS A 114 -8.57 20.54 8.46
CA LYS A 114 -9.50 20.65 9.58
C LYS A 114 -9.54 19.35 10.37
N THR A 115 -9.97 19.42 11.63
CA THR A 115 -10.38 18.22 12.38
C THR A 115 -11.63 17.65 11.74
N SER A 116 -11.68 16.33 11.58
CA SER A 116 -12.90 15.63 11.18
C SER A 116 -13.81 15.44 12.40
N THR A 117 -15.01 14.91 12.23
CA THR A 117 -15.75 14.19 13.29
C THR A 117 -16.35 12.89 12.75
N SER A 118 -15.92 12.54 11.54
CA SER A 118 -16.46 11.50 10.68
C SER A 118 -15.34 10.54 10.31
N GLN A 119 -15.71 9.35 9.82
CA GLN A 119 -14.77 8.34 9.39
C GLN A 119 -13.75 8.87 8.38
N LEU A 120 -12.47 8.62 8.65
CA LEU A 120 -11.38 8.94 7.73
C LEU A 120 -11.02 7.74 6.85
N ALA A 121 -10.56 8.04 5.64
CA ALA A 121 -10.02 7.05 4.71
C ALA A 121 -8.70 7.53 4.11
N LEU A 122 -7.77 6.60 3.89
CA LEU A 122 -6.53 6.82 3.16
C LEU A 122 -6.71 6.33 1.73
N GLY A 123 -6.40 7.19 0.77
CA GLY A 123 -6.38 6.86 -0.65
C GLY A 123 -5.06 7.28 -1.29
N GLY A 124 -4.69 6.68 -2.43
CA GLY A 124 -3.51 7.11 -3.16
C GLY A 124 -2.88 6.02 -4.01
N LYS A 125 -1.61 6.22 -4.34
CA LYS A 125 -0.82 5.29 -5.15
C LYS A 125 0.66 5.35 -4.78
N ILE A 126 1.33 4.21 -4.82
CA ILE A 126 2.78 4.09 -4.62
C ILE A 126 3.35 3.25 -5.76
N TYR A 127 4.43 3.73 -6.37
CA TYR A 127 5.18 3.03 -7.40
C TYR A 127 6.33 2.25 -6.77
N TYR A 128 6.41 0.97 -7.11
CA TYR A 128 7.41 0.06 -6.54
C TYR A 128 7.97 -0.87 -7.60
N CYS A 129 9.15 -1.42 -7.35
CA CYS A 129 9.77 -2.44 -8.18
C CYS A 129 10.33 -3.60 -7.35
N SER A 130 10.21 -4.82 -7.88
CA SER A 130 10.97 -5.99 -7.42
C SER A 130 12.40 -5.87 -7.93
N PHE A 131 13.39 -5.92 -7.04
CA PHE A 131 14.79 -5.90 -7.45
C PHE A 131 15.23 -7.22 -8.09
N ALA A 132 14.61 -8.33 -7.70
CA ALA A 132 14.92 -9.67 -8.19
C ALA A 132 14.36 -9.85 -9.61
N ASP A 133 13.08 -9.54 -9.80
CA ASP A 133 12.36 -9.82 -11.05
C ASP A 133 12.44 -8.66 -12.05
N LYS A 134 13.04 -7.53 -11.64
CA LYS A 134 13.10 -6.28 -12.43
C LYS A 134 11.72 -5.83 -12.93
N PHE A 135 10.69 -6.13 -12.15
CA PHE A 135 9.31 -5.81 -12.45
C PHE A 135 8.88 -4.59 -11.64
N CYS A 136 8.22 -3.64 -12.30
CA CYS A 136 7.71 -2.41 -11.68
C CYS A 136 6.18 -2.34 -11.82
N SER A 137 5.52 -1.88 -10.76
CA SER A 137 4.06 -1.75 -10.71
C SER A 137 3.63 -0.60 -9.83
N VAL A 138 2.32 -0.35 -9.82
CA VAL A 138 1.67 0.63 -8.96
C VAL A 138 0.72 -0.07 -7.99
N GLN A 139 0.88 0.20 -6.70
CA GLN A 139 -0.07 -0.22 -5.69
C GLN A 139 -1.07 0.92 -5.48
N SER A 140 -2.35 0.66 -5.77
CA SER A 140 -3.43 1.57 -5.39
C SER A 140 -3.74 1.38 -3.91
N ILE A 141 -3.80 2.48 -3.16
CA ILE A 141 -4.11 2.49 -1.73
C ILE A 141 -5.56 2.94 -1.57
N SER A 142 -6.34 2.16 -0.83
CA SER A 142 -7.70 2.54 -0.42
C SER A 142 -8.08 1.78 0.85
N GLN A 143 -8.01 2.43 2.00
CA GLN A 143 -8.30 1.81 3.29
C GLN A 143 -8.95 2.78 4.27
N LEU A 144 -9.71 2.25 5.24
CA LEU A 144 -10.22 3.04 6.34
C LEU A 144 -9.09 3.31 7.34
N ILE A 145 -9.15 4.48 7.99
CA ILE A 145 -8.28 4.78 9.12
C ILE A 145 -9.07 4.44 10.38
N THR A 146 -8.71 3.33 11.02
CA THR A 146 -9.22 2.93 12.33
C THR A 146 -8.48 3.70 13.43
N ASP A 147 -9.14 4.03 14.53
CA ASP A 147 -8.66 4.88 15.64
C ASP A 147 -8.90 6.39 15.49
N TYR A 148 -10.06 6.76 14.93
CA TYR A 148 -10.60 8.12 15.01
C TYR A 148 -11.57 8.27 16.19
#